data_AF-A0A062HHN4-F1
#
_entry.id   AF-A0A062HHN4-F1
#
_cell.length_a   1.000
_cell.length_b   1.000
_cell.length_c   1.000
_cell.angle_alpha   90.00
_cell.angle_beta   90.00
_cell.angle_gamma   90.00
#
_symmetry.space_group_name_H-M   'P 1'
#
loop_
_entity.id
_entity.type
_entity.pdbx_description
1 polymer ?
#
loop_
_entity_poly.entity_id
_entity_poly.type
_entity_poly.pdbx_seq_one_letter_code
_entity_poly.pdbx_strand_id
1 'polypeptide(L)'
;FFKQKPSPNFAPAALLGLSGIVLLFWHDLINSQFNAQLLMGIGLCAIGTYGFSLGNMISVRHQKRGLNIFSTNCYAMTYGALVMLILALFTGQDLMPPMNFPFLSSVLYLAVFGTVIGFSAYFSLVGRIGAAKAAYSTLLFPLVALTVSTFFEGYEWTLNAVFGILLILLGNYLMFSKFEIGKKLFSSQKNCEKQA
;
A
#
# COMPACT_ATOMS: atom_id res chain seq x y z
N PHE A 1 10.00 5.25 15.70
CA PHE A 1 9.91 6.61 15.11
C PHE A 1 8.87 7.52 15.81
N PHE A 2 7.65 7.08 16.13
CA PHE A 2 6.60 7.95 16.72
C PHE A 2 6.08 7.59 18.13
N LYS A 3 6.63 6.55 18.79
CA LYS A 3 6.22 6.07 20.13
C LYS A 3 4.69 5.86 20.30
N GLN A 4 3.95 5.61 19.22
CA GLN A 4 2.51 5.32 19.28
C GLN A 4 2.31 3.82 19.54
N LYS A 5 1.47 3.48 20.51
CA LYS A 5 1.07 2.09 20.78
C LYS A 5 0.19 1.60 19.61
N PRO A 6 0.45 0.42 19.02
CA PRO A 6 -0.43 -0.15 18.01
C PRO A 6 -1.83 -0.32 18.61
N SER A 7 -2.88 0.05 17.86
CA SER A 7 -4.25 -0.25 18.28
C SER A 7 -4.43 -1.77 18.36
N PRO A 8 -5.18 -2.31 19.34
CA PRO A 8 -5.41 -3.75 19.47
C PRO A 8 -6.05 -4.37 18.21
N ASN A 9 -6.76 -3.58 17.42
CA ASN A 9 -7.37 -4.01 16.16
C ASN A 9 -6.35 -4.17 15.01
N PHE A 10 -5.12 -3.68 15.17
CA PHE A 10 -4.11 -3.71 14.11
C PHE A 10 -3.65 -5.13 13.78
N ALA A 11 -3.39 -5.95 14.80
CA ALA A 11 -2.92 -7.32 14.59
C ALA A 11 -3.95 -8.20 13.84
N PRO A 12 -5.23 -8.28 14.26
CA PRO A 12 -6.21 -9.07 13.52
C PRO A 12 -6.51 -8.49 12.13
N ALA A 13 -6.56 -7.16 11.97
CA ALA A 13 -6.75 -6.54 10.66
C ALA A 13 -5.58 -6.82 9.69
N ALA A 14 -4.34 -6.79 10.19
CA ALA A 14 -3.15 -7.09 9.39
C ALA A 14 -3.13 -8.56 8.95
N LEU A 15 -3.49 -9.49 9.85
CA LEU A 15 -3.56 -10.92 9.54
C LEU A 15 -4.61 -11.20 8.46
N LEU A 16 -5.81 -10.61 8.56
CA LEU A 16 -6.87 -10.78 7.56
C LEU A 16 -6.51 -10.13 6.21
N GLY A 17 -5.92 -8.94 6.24
CA GLY A 17 -5.47 -8.28 5.02
C GLY A 17 -4.38 -9.08 4.30
N LEU A 18 -3.39 -9.58 5.05
CA LEU A 18 -2.30 -10.38 4.49
C LEU A 18 -2.80 -11.73 3.97
N SER A 19 -3.66 -12.43 4.72
CA SER A 19 -4.23 -13.70 4.26
C SER A 19 -5.10 -13.52 3.02
N GLY A 20 -5.85 -12.42 2.93
CA GLY A 20 -6.63 -12.07 1.75
C GLY A 20 -5.76 -11.83 0.51
N ILE A 21 -4.62 -11.13 0.64
CA ILE A 21 -3.66 -10.95 -0.46
C ILE A 21 -3.06 -12.29 -0.90
N VAL A 22 -2.64 -13.14 0.06
CA VAL A 22 -2.09 -14.47 -0.24
C VAL A 22 -3.11 -15.35 -0.97
N LEU A 23 -4.38 -15.31 -0.57
CA LEU A 23 -5.46 -16.03 -1.23
C LEU A 23 -5.72 -15.50 -2.65
N LEU A 24 -5.71 -14.17 -2.82
CA LEU A 24 -5.94 -13.54 -4.11
C LEU A 24 -4.89 -13.96 -5.15
N PHE A 25 -3.63 -14.11 -4.73
CA PHE A 25 -2.52 -14.56 -5.59
C PHE A 25 -2.18 -16.04 -5.40
N TRP A 26 -3.04 -16.85 -4.78
CA TRP A 26 -2.72 -18.23 -4.40
C TRP A 26 -2.34 -19.11 -5.59
N HIS A 27 -3.07 -18.96 -6.71
CA HIS A 27 -2.83 -19.75 -7.90
C HIS A 27 -1.48 -19.40 -8.54
N ASP A 28 -1.15 -18.10 -8.61
CA ASP A 28 0.13 -17.61 -9.13
C ASP A 28 1.30 -18.06 -8.25
N LEU A 29 1.11 -18.13 -6.93
CA LEU A 29 2.11 -18.61 -5.98
C LEU A 29 2.42 -20.10 -6.11
N ILE A 30 1.40 -20.95 -6.31
CA ILE A 30 1.60 -22.41 -6.48
C ILE A 30 2.22 -22.74 -7.83
N ASN A 31 1.83 -22.00 -8.88
CA ASN A 31 2.35 -22.20 -10.22
C ASN A 31 3.77 -21.64 -10.38
N SER A 32 4.24 -20.84 -9.43
CA SER A 32 5.61 -20.31 -9.40
C SER A 32 6.60 -21.36 -8.93
N GLN A 33 7.64 -21.62 -9.73
CA GLN A 33 8.72 -22.49 -9.30
C GLN A 33 9.63 -21.79 -8.29
N PHE A 34 9.94 -22.48 -7.19
CA PHE A 34 10.91 -22.00 -6.20
C PHE A 34 12.31 -21.99 -6.81
N ASN A 35 12.79 -20.78 -7.16
CA ASN A 35 14.13 -20.55 -7.71
C ASN A 35 14.80 -19.35 -7.01
N ALA A 36 16.12 -19.25 -7.10
CA ALA A 36 16.92 -18.15 -6.55
C ALA A 36 16.44 -16.77 -7.04
N GLN A 37 15.97 -16.68 -8.29
CA GLN A 37 15.40 -15.46 -8.87
C GLN A 37 14.11 -15.03 -8.16
N LEU A 38 13.26 -15.97 -7.75
CA LEU A 38 12.04 -15.68 -6.98
C LEU A 38 12.39 -15.13 -5.61
N LEU A 39 13.38 -15.72 -4.94
CA LEU A 39 13.85 -15.23 -3.64
C LEU A 39 14.45 -13.82 -3.73
N MET A 40 15.21 -13.56 -4.80
CA MET A 40 15.73 -12.22 -5.09
C MET A 40 14.60 -11.22 -5.34
N GLY A 41 13.58 -11.60 -6.09
CA GLY A 41 12.38 -10.78 -6.32
C GLY A 41 11.64 -10.43 -5.03
N ILE A 42 11.43 -11.41 -4.14
CA ILE A 42 10.83 -11.18 -2.81
C ILE A 42 11.68 -10.20 -2.00
N GLY A 43 13.01 -10.38 -2.00
CA GLY A 43 13.94 -9.48 -1.30
C GLY A 43 13.85 -8.03 -1.81
N LEU A 44 13.81 -7.84 -3.13
CA LEU A 44 13.66 -6.52 -3.76
C LEU A 44 12.29 -5.89 -3.42
N CYS A 45 11.20 -6.67 -3.47
CA CYS A 45 9.87 -6.21 -3.07
C CYS A 45 9.83 -5.80 -1.59
N ALA A 46 10.51 -6.53 -0.71
CA ALA A 46 10.60 -6.20 0.71
C ALA A 46 11.37 -4.88 0.95
N ILE A 47 12.50 -4.68 0.26
CA ILE A 47 13.27 -3.42 0.32
C ILE A 47 12.43 -2.25 -0.22
N GLY A 48 11.74 -2.44 -1.34
CA GLY A 48 10.85 -1.42 -1.92
C GLY A 48 9.69 -1.06 -0.98
N THR A 49 9.04 -2.06 -0.39
CA THR A 49 7.96 -1.87 0.59
C THR A 49 8.46 -1.15 1.84
N TYR A 50 9.65 -1.49 2.31
CA TYR A 50 10.29 -0.80 3.43
C TYR A 50 10.58 0.66 3.09
N GLY A 51 11.11 0.94 1.90
CA GLY A 51 11.32 2.31 1.40
C GLY A 51 10.02 3.11 1.31
N PHE A 52 8.94 2.51 0.79
CA PHE A 52 7.61 3.12 0.75
C PHE A 52 7.07 3.44 2.15
N SER A 53 7.24 2.50 3.10
CA SER A 53 6.86 2.70 4.50
C SER A 53 7.63 3.84 5.16
N LEU A 54 8.94 3.95 4.91
CA LEU A 54 9.75 5.09 5.35
C LEU A 54 9.26 6.41 4.73
N GLY A 55 8.93 6.41 3.44
CA GLY A 55 8.32 7.55 2.76
C GLY A 55 7.06 8.05 3.46
N ASN A 56 6.19 7.14 3.88
CA ASN A 56 5.01 7.47 4.69
C ASN A 56 5.37 8.10 6.04
N MET A 57 6.38 7.59 6.74
CA MET A 57 6.85 8.16 8.01
C MET A 57 7.44 9.56 7.84
N ILE A 58 8.23 9.78 6.78
CA ILE A 58 8.82 11.07 6.43
C ILE A 58 7.71 12.06 6.06
N SER A 59 6.73 11.64 5.26
CA SER A 59 5.57 12.46 4.91
C SER A 59 4.81 12.93 6.15
N VAL A 60 4.49 12.03 7.10
CA VAL A 60 3.88 12.41 8.39
C VAL A 60 4.74 13.41 9.15
N ARG A 61 6.07 13.23 9.15
CA ARG A 61 7.00 14.15 9.84
C ARG A 61 7.02 15.54 9.20
N HIS A 62 7.06 15.63 7.86
CA HIS A 62 7.05 16.90 7.14
C HIS A 62 5.74 17.65 7.32
N GLN A 63 4.61 16.93 7.29
CA GLN A 63 3.30 17.52 7.53
C GLN A 63 3.16 18.05 8.97
N LYS A 64 3.71 17.37 9.97
CA LYS A 64 3.78 17.88 11.36
C LYS A 64 4.60 19.16 11.51
N ARG A 65 5.49 19.45 10.56
CA ARG A 65 6.28 20.70 10.50
C ARG A 65 5.57 21.80 9.68
N GLY A 66 4.33 21.58 9.24
CA GLY A 66 3.56 22.54 8.45
C GLY A 66 4.01 22.65 6.99
N LEU A 67 4.83 21.72 6.49
CA LEU A 67 5.26 21.74 5.09
C LEU A 67 4.11 21.32 4.16
N ASN A 68 4.00 22.01 3.02
CA ASN A 68 3.01 21.68 2.00
C ASN A 68 3.30 20.30 1.38
N ILE A 69 2.26 19.48 1.29
CA ILE A 69 2.29 18.12 0.74
C ILE A 69 2.69 18.13 -0.72
N PHE A 70 2.14 19.06 -1.52
CA PHE A 70 2.41 19.15 -2.95
C PHE A 70 3.89 19.44 -3.23
N SER A 71 4.48 20.40 -2.52
CA SER A 71 5.90 20.74 -2.67
C SER A 71 6.80 19.57 -2.25
N THR A 72 6.52 18.95 -1.11
CA THR A 72 7.28 17.79 -0.61
C THR A 72 7.21 16.62 -1.60
N ASN A 73 6.03 16.36 -2.14
CA ASN A 73 5.79 15.29 -3.12
C ASN A 73 6.50 15.57 -4.44
N CYS A 74 6.48 16.82 -4.91
CA CYS A 74 7.21 17.26 -6.10
C CYS A 74 8.72 16.98 -5.97
N TYR A 75 9.35 17.40 -4.86
CA TYR A 75 10.76 17.10 -4.62
C TYR A 75 11.02 15.59 -4.56
N ALA A 76 10.18 14.83 -3.84
CA ALA A 76 10.32 13.37 -3.75
C ALA A 76 10.24 12.69 -5.13
N MET A 77 9.30 13.11 -5.98
CA MET A 77 9.16 12.59 -7.34
C MET A 77 10.34 12.98 -8.23
N THR A 78 10.85 14.21 -8.13
CA THR A 78 12.04 14.64 -8.88
C THR A 78 13.26 13.82 -8.50
N TYR A 79 13.53 13.62 -7.21
CA TYR A 79 14.63 12.76 -6.78
C TYR A 79 14.42 11.30 -7.22
N GLY A 80 13.19 10.78 -7.14
CA GLY A 80 12.86 9.45 -7.64
C GLY A 80 13.11 9.29 -9.14
N ALA A 81 12.71 10.27 -9.95
CA ALA A 81 12.93 10.30 -11.38
C ALA A 81 14.42 10.39 -11.73
N LEU A 82 15.20 11.22 -11.01
CA LEU A 82 16.64 11.32 -11.19
C LEU A 82 17.36 10.01 -10.86
N VAL A 83 16.98 9.35 -9.76
CA VAL A 83 17.53 8.04 -9.39
C VAL A 83 17.19 6.99 -10.45
N MET A 84 15.93 6.96 -10.92
CA MET A 84 15.52 6.07 -12.01
C MET A 84 16.29 6.33 -13.30
N LEU A 85 16.54 7.60 -13.66
CA LEU A 85 17.33 7.97 -14.83
C LEU A 85 18.78 7.49 -14.71
N ILE A 86 19.40 7.69 -13.54
CA ILE A 86 20.77 7.22 -13.28
C ILE A 86 20.84 5.69 -13.37
N LEU A 87 19.87 4.98 -12.79
CA LEU A 87 19.80 3.52 -12.89
C LEU A 87 19.64 3.07 -14.33
N ALA A 88 18.75 3.70 -15.11
CA ALA A 88 18.55 3.39 -16.53
C ALA A 88 19.87 3.50 -17.32
N LEU A 89 20.62 4.59 -17.10
CA LEU A 89 21.94 4.80 -17.70
C LEU A 89 22.95 3.71 -17.32
N PHE A 90 23.03 3.34 -16.04
CA PHE A 90 23.95 2.28 -15.58
C PHE A 90 23.56 0.89 -16.09
N THR A 91 22.27 0.62 -16.26
CA THR A 91 21.78 -0.65 -16.81
C THR A 91 21.84 -0.72 -18.33
N GLY A 92 22.27 0.36 -19.01
CA GLY A 92 22.38 0.40 -20.47
C GLY A 92 21.03 0.37 -21.19
N GLN A 93 19.97 0.86 -20.55
CA GLN A 93 18.64 0.91 -21.17
C GLN A 93 18.58 2.03 -22.21
N ASP A 94 17.89 1.76 -23.31
CA ASP A 94 17.68 2.78 -24.35
C ASP A 94 16.79 3.92 -23.82
N LEU A 95 17.36 5.12 -23.80
CA LEU A 95 16.63 6.35 -23.44
C LEU A 95 15.71 6.87 -24.56
N MET A 96 15.65 6.16 -25.69
CA MET A 96 14.79 6.45 -26.83
C MET A 96 13.63 5.46 -26.89
N PRO A 97 12.59 5.64 -26.07
CA PRO A 97 11.39 4.83 -26.17
C PRO A 97 10.68 5.08 -27.52
N PRO A 98 9.77 4.16 -27.94
CA PRO A 98 9.00 4.36 -29.16
C PRO A 98 8.20 5.67 -29.07
N MET A 99 8.52 6.62 -29.94
CA MET A 99 7.86 7.93 -29.97
C MET A 99 6.52 7.85 -30.72
N ASN A 100 5.68 6.89 -30.33
CA ASN A 100 4.35 6.70 -30.88
C ASN A 100 3.30 7.33 -29.95
N PHE A 101 2.16 7.73 -30.53
CA PHE A 101 1.09 8.39 -29.79
C PHE A 101 0.55 7.52 -28.62
N PRO A 102 0.29 6.21 -28.78
CA PRO A 102 -0.22 5.38 -27.68
C PRO A 102 0.71 5.28 -26.48
N PHE A 103 2.03 5.17 -26.71
CA PHE A 103 3.02 5.13 -25.63
C PHE A 103 3.06 6.47 -24.90
N LEU A 104 3.19 7.57 -25.64
CA LEU A 104 3.30 8.90 -25.04
C LEU A 104 2.05 9.27 -24.26
N SER A 105 0.85 8.97 -24.78
CA SER A 105 -0.41 9.21 -24.07
C SER A 105 -0.52 8.37 -22.80
N SER A 106 -0.07 7.10 -22.83
CA SER A 106 -0.11 6.22 -21.66
C SER A 106 0.84 6.67 -20.56
N VAL A 107 2.07 7.06 -20.93
CA VAL A 107 3.06 7.58 -19.97
C VAL A 107 2.59 8.91 -19.38
N LEU A 108 2.06 9.82 -20.19
CA LEU A 108 1.49 11.09 -19.70
C LEU A 108 0.32 10.86 -18.74
N TYR A 109 -0.61 9.98 -19.11
CA TYR A 109 -1.75 9.63 -18.27
C TYR A 109 -1.29 9.07 -16.92
N LEU A 110 -0.36 8.11 -16.92
CA LEU A 110 0.14 7.48 -15.70
C LEU A 110 0.97 8.45 -14.84
N ALA A 111 1.77 9.31 -15.46
CA ALA A 111 2.57 10.30 -14.75
C ALA A 111 1.69 11.35 -14.05
N VAL A 112 0.66 11.85 -14.72
CA VAL A 112 -0.21 12.89 -14.14
C VAL A 112 -1.25 12.30 -13.20
N PHE A 113 -2.09 11.38 -13.70
CA PHE A 113 -3.22 10.85 -12.94
C PHE A 113 -2.80 9.77 -11.95
N GLY A 114 -2.00 8.80 -12.40
CA GLY A 114 -1.55 7.69 -11.55
C GLY A 114 -0.57 8.14 -10.47
N THR A 115 0.38 9.01 -10.85
CA THR A 115 1.49 9.41 -9.98
C THR A 115 1.21 10.73 -9.28
N VAL A 116 1.21 11.88 -9.97
CA VAL A 116 1.12 13.20 -9.32
C VAL A 116 -0.17 13.35 -8.50
N ILE A 117 -1.33 13.10 -9.12
CA ILE A 117 -2.63 13.23 -8.45
C ILE A 117 -2.80 12.13 -7.40
N GLY A 118 -2.53 10.87 -7.78
CA GLY A 118 -2.64 9.71 -6.90
C GLY A 118 -1.83 9.84 -5.60
N PHE A 119 -0.52 10.12 -5.70
CA PHE A 119 0.33 10.28 -4.51
C PHE A 119 -0.01 11.53 -3.71
N SER A 120 -0.43 12.63 -4.35
CA SER A 120 -0.84 13.83 -3.61
C SER A 120 -2.09 13.57 -2.78
N ALA A 121 -3.08 12.89 -3.35
CA ALA A 121 -4.28 12.46 -2.63
C ALA A 121 -3.93 11.47 -1.50
N TYR A 122 -3.07 10.48 -1.79
CA TYR A 122 -2.61 9.52 -0.79
C TYR A 122 -1.87 10.18 0.38
N PHE A 123 -0.91 11.07 0.12
CA PHE A 123 -0.19 11.75 1.20
C PHE A 123 -1.07 12.76 1.95
N SER A 124 -2.04 13.37 1.29
CA SER A 124 -3.08 14.15 1.97
C SER A 124 -3.91 13.28 2.92
N LEU A 125 -4.21 12.03 2.54
CA LEU A 125 -4.89 11.09 3.41
C LEU A 125 -3.98 10.67 4.59
N VAL A 126 -2.72 10.33 4.32
CA VAL A 126 -1.70 9.99 5.34
C VAL A 126 -1.59 11.10 6.39
N GLY A 127 -1.65 12.36 5.98
CA GLY A 127 -1.67 13.52 6.88
C GLY A 127 -2.86 13.58 7.82
N ARG A 128 -4.05 13.26 7.30
CA ARG A 128 -5.33 13.37 8.01
C ARG A 128 -5.59 12.21 8.97
N ILE A 129 -5.37 10.96 8.53
CA ILE A 129 -5.71 9.75 9.31
C ILE A 129 -4.50 9.02 9.88
N GLY A 130 -3.28 9.47 9.56
CA GLY A 130 -2.03 8.85 9.95
C GLY A 130 -1.61 7.70 9.02
N ALA A 131 -0.29 7.47 8.93
CA ALA A 131 0.31 6.49 8.02
C ALA A 131 -0.21 5.05 8.20
N ALA A 132 -0.46 4.62 9.45
CA ALA A 132 -0.93 3.27 9.70
C ALA A 132 -2.31 3.00 9.08
N LYS A 133 -3.27 3.92 9.24
CA LYS A 133 -4.62 3.77 8.65
C LYS A 133 -4.62 4.00 7.14
N ALA A 134 -3.82 4.93 6.65
CA ALA A 134 -3.68 5.19 5.22
C ALA A 134 -3.11 3.99 4.46
N ALA A 135 -2.18 3.24 5.07
CA ALA A 135 -1.66 2.00 4.48
C ALA A 135 -2.76 0.95 4.24
N TYR A 136 -3.80 0.85 5.08
CA TYR A 136 -4.91 -0.08 4.82
C TYR A 136 -5.75 0.32 3.60
N SER A 137 -5.72 1.59 3.18
CA SER A 137 -6.41 2.01 1.96
C SER A 137 -5.76 1.43 0.70
N THR A 138 -4.46 1.12 0.74
CA THR A 138 -3.77 0.50 -0.41
C THR A 138 -4.16 -0.95 -0.61
N LEU A 139 -4.72 -1.60 0.41
CA LEU A 139 -5.30 -2.95 0.27
C LEU A 139 -6.52 -2.96 -0.66
N LEU A 140 -7.13 -1.80 -0.94
CA LEU A 140 -8.21 -1.68 -1.90
C LEU A 140 -7.71 -1.62 -3.35
N PHE A 141 -6.41 -1.47 -3.59
CA PHE A 141 -5.86 -1.36 -4.95
C PHE A 141 -6.12 -2.63 -5.80
N PRO A 142 -5.90 -3.86 -5.30
CA PRO A 142 -6.23 -5.06 -6.06
C PRO A 142 -7.72 -5.16 -6.40
N LEU A 143 -8.61 -4.71 -5.51
CA LEU A 143 -10.06 -4.69 -5.77
C LEU A 143 -10.40 -3.78 -6.97
N VAL A 144 -9.86 -2.56 -6.97
CA VAL A 144 -10.06 -1.62 -8.08
C VAL A 144 -9.42 -2.17 -9.37
N ALA A 145 -8.21 -2.72 -9.28
CA ALA A 145 -7.50 -3.30 -10.42
C ALA A 145 -8.29 -4.45 -11.06
N LEU A 146 -8.78 -5.42 -10.26
CA LEU A 146 -9.58 -6.55 -10.76
C LEU A 146 -10.92 -6.09 -11.32
N THR A 147 -11.54 -5.08 -10.73
CA THR A 147 -12.79 -4.51 -11.26
C THR A 147 -12.56 -3.92 -12.65
N VAL A 148 -11.52 -3.09 -12.82
CA VAL A 148 -11.16 -2.53 -14.13
C VAL A 148 -10.78 -3.65 -15.12
N SER A 149 -9.96 -4.62 -14.70
CA SER A 149 -9.58 -5.77 -15.55
C SER A 149 -10.80 -6.61 -15.97
N THR A 150 -11.85 -6.71 -15.14
CA THR A 150 -13.12 -7.35 -15.54
C THR A 150 -13.79 -6.62 -16.70
N PHE A 151 -13.86 -5.29 -16.66
CA PHE A 151 -14.53 -4.49 -17.68
C PHE A 151 -13.73 -4.33 -18.96
N PHE A 152 -12.40 -4.21 -18.86
CA PHE A 152 -11.53 -3.90 -20.00
C PHE A 152 -10.80 -5.11 -20.58
N GLU A 153 -10.48 -6.11 -19.76
CA GLU A 153 -9.68 -7.28 -20.17
C GLU A 153 -10.49 -8.58 -20.14
N GLY A 154 -11.74 -8.55 -19.62
CA GLY A 154 -12.59 -9.73 -19.52
C GLY A 154 -12.13 -10.73 -18.46
N TYR A 155 -11.54 -10.24 -17.36
CA TYR A 155 -11.03 -11.10 -16.28
C TYR A 155 -12.08 -12.08 -15.74
N GLU A 156 -11.73 -13.37 -15.74
CA GLU A 156 -12.56 -14.42 -15.16
C GLU A 156 -12.35 -14.52 -13.65
N TRP A 157 -13.42 -14.27 -12.91
CA TRP A 157 -13.40 -14.30 -11.45
C TRP A 157 -13.20 -15.73 -10.93
N THR A 158 -12.08 -15.97 -10.28
CA THR A 158 -11.84 -17.20 -9.55
C THR A 158 -12.45 -17.14 -8.16
N LEU A 159 -12.86 -18.29 -7.61
CA LEU A 159 -13.35 -18.38 -6.22
C LEU A 159 -12.34 -17.81 -5.22
N ASN A 160 -11.04 -18.05 -5.45
CA ASN A 160 -9.95 -17.54 -4.62
C ASN A 160 -9.88 -16.00 -4.64
N ALA A 161 -10.05 -15.36 -5.81
CA ALA A 161 -10.06 -13.90 -5.92
C ALA A 161 -11.24 -13.29 -5.13
N VAL A 162 -12.43 -13.91 -5.19
CA VAL A 162 -13.61 -13.46 -4.44
C VAL A 162 -13.37 -13.57 -2.93
N PHE A 163 -12.93 -14.73 -2.44
CA PHE A 163 -12.63 -14.92 -1.02
C PHE A 163 -11.49 -14.01 -0.53
N GLY A 164 -10.46 -13.82 -1.34
CA GLY A 164 -9.35 -12.90 -1.05
C GLY A 164 -9.83 -11.46 -0.88
N ILE A 165 -10.68 -10.97 -1.80
CA ILE A 165 -11.30 -9.65 -1.70
C ILE A 165 -12.16 -9.52 -0.45
N LEU A 166 -13.00 -10.52 -0.13
CA LEU A 166 -13.84 -10.48 1.06
C LEU A 166 -13.00 -10.37 2.35
N LEU A 167 -11.90 -11.13 2.44
CA LEU A 167 -10.96 -11.05 3.57
C LEU A 167 -10.27 -9.69 3.67
N ILE A 168 -9.85 -9.12 2.53
CA ILE A 168 -9.27 -7.78 2.47
C ILE A 168 -10.27 -6.72 2.96
N LEU A 169 -11.52 -6.80 2.50
CA LEU A 169 -12.59 -5.89 2.91
C LEU A 169 -12.91 -6.03 4.41
N LEU A 170 -12.95 -7.26 4.93
CA LEU A 170 -13.11 -7.51 6.36
C LEU A 170 -11.95 -6.95 7.18
N GLY A 171 -10.70 -7.14 6.73
CA GLY A 171 -9.52 -6.58 7.39
C GLY A 171 -9.54 -5.05 7.41
N ASN A 172 -9.91 -4.42 6.30
CA ASN A 172 -10.08 -2.97 6.22
C ASN A 172 -11.20 -2.50 7.16
N TYR A 173 -12.36 -3.16 7.14
CA TYR A 173 -13.47 -2.87 8.03
C TYR A 173 -13.09 -2.96 9.51
N LEU A 174 -12.34 -3.98 9.94
CA LEU A 174 -11.89 -4.11 11.33
C LEU A 174 -10.91 -3.01 11.77
N MET A 175 -10.08 -2.52 10.85
CA MET A 175 -9.14 -1.43 11.14
C MET A 175 -9.87 -0.10 11.37
N PHE A 176 -10.95 0.16 10.61
CA PHE A 176 -11.74 1.37 10.72
C PHE A 176 -12.89 1.28 11.72
N SER A 177 -13.41 0.08 11.97
CA SER A 177 -14.39 -0.18 13.02
C SER A 177 -13.71 0.03 14.37
N LYS A 178 -14.27 0.93 15.18
CA LYS A 178 -13.94 1.06 16.60
C LYS A 178 -14.37 -0.22 17.30
N PHE A 179 -13.58 -1.28 17.19
CA PHE A 179 -13.86 -2.50 17.93
C PHE A 179 -13.64 -2.21 19.42
N GLU A 180 -14.73 -2.06 20.16
CA GLU A 180 -14.80 -1.80 21.59
C GLU A 180 -14.34 -2.99 22.47
N ILE A 181 -13.57 -3.96 21.95
CA ILE A 181 -13.06 -5.09 22.77
C ILE A 181 -12.15 -4.58 23.88
N GLY A 182 -11.32 -3.58 23.58
CA GLY A 182 -10.35 -3.03 24.55
C GLY A 182 -11.01 -2.34 25.75
N LYS A 183 -12.27 -1.88 25.63
CA LYS A 183 -12.97 -1.21 26.72
C LYS A 183 -13.49 -2.20 27.77
N LYS A 184 -13.93 -3.40 27.35
CA LYS A 184 -14.47 -4.42 28.27
C LYS A 184 -13.39 -5.16 29.07
N LEU A 185 -12.21 -5.41 28.50
CA LEU A 185 -11.11 -6.08 29.22
C LEU A 185 -10.45 -5.17 30.26
N PHE A 186 -10.25 -3.88 29.94
CA PHE A 186 -9.72 -2.91 30.91
C PHE A 186 -10.74 -2.47 31.97
N SER A 187 -12.05 -2.49 31.68
CA SER A 187 -13.06 -2.24 32.72
C SER A 187 -13.22 -3.40 33.71
N SER A 188 -12.95 -4.64 33.28
CA SER A 188 -13.04 -5.81 34.15
C SER A 188 -11.88 -5.88 35.17
N GLN A 189 -10.64 -5.54 34.78
CA GLN A 189 -9.52 -5.52 35.73
C GLN A 189 -9.63 -4.40 36.76
N LYS A 190 -10.12 -3.22 36.36
CA LYS A 190 -10.26 -2.07 37.26
C LYS A 190 -11.37 -2.25 38.32
N ASN A 191 -12.31 -3.16 38.10
CA ASN A 191 -13.32 -3.52 39.09
C ASN A 191 -12.81 -4.54 40.12
N CYS A 192 -11.93 -5.48 39.73
CA CYS A 192 -11.31 -6.41 40.70
C CYS A 192 -10.34 -5.69 41.65
N GLU A 193 -9.58 -4.68 41.18
CA GLU A 193 -8.70 -3.89 42.06
C GLU A 193 -9.43 -2.93 43.00
N LYS A 194 -10.74 -2.69 42.81
CA LYS A 194 -11.55 -1.86 43.71
C LYS A 194 -12.34 -2.67 44.75
N GLN A 195 -12.31 -3.99 44.65
CA GLN A 195 -13.03 -4.91 45.54
C GLN A 195 -12.11 -5.78 46.41
N ALA A 196 -10.78 -5.58 46.32
CA ALA A 196 -9.77 -6.11 47.23
C ALA A 196 -9.16 -4.96 48.03
#